data_AF-A0A257S2T1-F1
#
_entry.id   AF-A0A257S2T1-F1
#
_cell.length_a   1.000
_cell.length_b   1.000
_cell.length_c   1.000
_cell.angle_alpha   90.00
_cell.angle_beta   90.00
_cell.angle_gamma   90.00
#
_symmetry.space_group_name_H-M   'P 1'
#
loop_
_entity.id
_entity.type
_entity.pdbx_description
1 polymer ?
#
loop_
_entity_poly.entity_id
_entity_poly.type
_entity_poly.pdbx_seq_one_letter_code
_entity_poly.pdbx_strand_id
1 'polypeptide(L)' 'MANPRWRHRPEGSNWGDFGPDDQNGRLNLITPENVRQGLAEAREGLVFCLSLPLDYPGGNLLNERRHPPVLRP' A
#
# COMPACT_ATOMS: atom_id res chain seq x y z
N MET A 1 -19.50 11.56 21.74
CA MET A 1 -20.28 10.53 21.00
C MET A 1 -19.77 10.52 19.58
N ALA A 2 -18.98 9.51 19.19
CA ALA A 2 -18.38 9.45 17.86
C ALA A 2 -19.47 9.13 16.82
N ASN A 3 -19.73 10.07 15.92
CA ASN A 3 -20.58 9.82 14.77
C ASN A 3 -19.77 8.96 13.78
N PRO A 4 -20.16 7.70 13.49
CA PRO A 4 -19.40 6.87 12.58
C PRO A 4 -19.37 7.55 11.20
N ARG A 5 -18.20 7.59 10.56
CA ARG A 5 -18.02 8.13 9.19
C ARG A 5 -18.96 7.46 8.17
N TRP A 6 -19.52 6.30 8.50
CA TRP A 6 -20.40 5.50 7.67
C TRP A 6 -21.78 5.29 8.30
N ARG A 7 -22.83 5.34 7.47
CA ARG A 7 -24.21 5.01 7.88
C ARG A 7 -24.49 3.51 7.84
N HIS A 8 -23.80 2.79 6.96
CA HIS A 8 -23.90 1.33 6.81
C HIS A 8 -22.49 0.78 6.58
N ARG A 9 -22.12 -0.27 7.32
CA ARG A 9 -20.86 -1.00 7.11
C ARG A 9 -21.13 -2.16 6.14
N PRO A 10 -20.57 -2.17 4.92
CA PRO A 10 -20.75 -3.29 3.99
C PRO A 10 -20.22 -4.61 4.55
N GLU A 11 -20.87 -5.72 4.21
CA GLU A 11 -20.38 -7.06 4.54
C GLU A 11 -18.99 -7.29 3.93
N GLY A 12 -18.08 -7.91 4.71
CA GLY A 12 -16.69 -8.12 4.30
C GLY A 12 -15.79 -6.87 4.32
N SER A 13 -16.34 -5.69 4.64
CA SER A 13 -15.50 -4.48 4.83
C SER A 13 -14.79 -4.49 6.18
N ASN A 14 -13.68 -3.76 6.25
CA ASN A 14 -12.85 -3.59 7.45
C ASN A 14 -13.05 -2.23 8.14
N TRP A 15 -14.16 -1.55 7.88
CA TRP A 15 -14.40 -0.18 8.36
C TRP A 15 -14.57 -0.14 9.88
N GLY A 16 -13.67 0.59 10.54
CA GLY A 16 -13.64 0.73 11.99
C GLY A 16 -12.89 -0.39 12.73
N ASP A 17 -12.37 -1.41 12.05
CA ASP A 17 -11.66 -2.53 12.69
C ASP A 17 -10.38 -2.08 13.43
N PHE A 18 -9.76 -1.01 12.94
CA PHE A 18 -8.55 -0.43 13.51
C PHE A 18 -8.80 0.88 14.27
N GLY A 19 -10.08 1.23 14.50
CA GLY A 19 -10.51 2.46 15.16
C GLY A 19 -11.35 3.38 14.27
N PRO A 20 -12.15 4.27 14.87
CA PRO A 20 -13.08 5.13 14.13
C PRO A 20 -12.39 6.18 13.25
N ASP A 21 -11.17 6.57 13.61
CA ASP A 21 -10.37 7.61 12.93
C ASP A 21 -9.17 7.01 12.17
N ASP A 22 -9.09 5.68 12.04
CA ASP A 22 -8.01 5.02 11.31
C ASP A 22 -7.98 5.42 9.83
N GLN A 23 -6.77 5.62 9.32
CA GLN A 23 -6.49 5.96 7.92
C GLN A 23 -5.56 4.94 7.25
N ASN A 24 -5.06 3.94 7.99
CA ASN A 24 -4.04 3.00 7.51
C ASN A 24 -4.64 1.66 7.04
N GLY A 25 -5.83 1.29 7.51
CA GLY A 25 -6.50 0.05 7.14
C GLY A 25 -5.64 -1.18 7.42
N ARG A 26 -5.52 -2.09 6.44
CA ARG A 26 -4.75 -3.34 6.63
C ARG A 26 -3.24 -3.12 6.78
N LEU A 27 -2.70 -1.92 6.53
CA LEU A 27 -1.30 -1.63 6.83
C LEU A 27 -1.01 -1.75 8.33
N ASN A 28 -2.02 -1.59 9.20
CA ASN A 28 -1.90 -1.86 10.64
C ASN A 28 -1.56 -3.32 10.95
N LEU A 29 -1.75 -4.25 10.01
CA LEU A 29 -1.32 -5.65 10.16
C LEU A 29 0.19 -5.83 9.97
N ILE A 30 0.90 -4.83 9.44
CA ILE A 30 2.35 -4.84 9.30
C ILE A 30 2.94 -4.33 10.60
N THR A 31 3.29 -5.24 11.51
CA THR A 31 3.84 -4.92 12.83
C THR A 31 5.37 -4.93 12.83
N PRO A 32 6.03 -4.38 13.86
CA PRO A 32 7.48 -4.50 14.02
C PRO A 32 7.99 -5.95 14.03
N GLU A 33 7.18 -6.89 14.53
CA GLU A 33 7.51 -8.31 14.52
C GLU A 33 7.52 -8.88 13.09
N ASN A 34 6.54 -8.50 12.25
CA ASN A 34 6.54 -8.91 10.85
C ASN A 34 7.76 -8.35 10.10
N VAL A 35 8.20 -7.13 10.44
CA VAL A 35 9.44 -6.56 9.87
C VAL A 35 10.66 -7.39 10.28
N ARG A 36 10.77 -7.78 11.56
CA ARG A 36 11.88 -8.64 12.02
C ARG A 36 11.87 -10.00 11.33
N GLN A 37 10.70 -10.60 11.12
CA GLN A 37 10.56 -11.86 10.37
C GLN A 37 11.04 -11.70 8.93
N GLY A 38 10.58 -10.65 8.22
CA GLY A 38 11.01 -10.39 6.85
C GLY A 38 12.53 -10.16 6.71
N LEU A 39 13.14 -9.47 7.68
CA LEU A 39 14.61 -9.29 7.70
C LEU A 39 15.37 -10.60 7.91
N ALA A 40 14.83 -11.53 8.71
CA ALA A 40 15.47 -12.82 8.97
C ALA A 40 15.52 -13.76 7.75
N GLU A 41 14.69 -13.50 6.73
CA GLU A 41 14.68 -14.27 5.47
C GLU A 41 15.83 -13.89 4.53
N ALA A 42 16.40 -12.69 4.65
CA ALA A 42 17.48 -12.21 3.79
C ALA A 42 18.84 -12.85 4.17
N ARG A 43 19.12 -14.06 3.67
CA ARG A 43 20.33 -14.84 4.01
C ARG A 43 21.44 -14.75 2.97
N GLU A 44 21.09 -14.85 1.69
CA GLU A 44 22.07 -14.96 0.59
C GLU A 44 22.50 -13.61 0.01
N GLY A 45 21.87 -12.50 0.43
CA GLY A 45 22.18 -11.16 -0.09
C GLY A 45 21.81 -10.93 -1.55
N LEU A 46 20.99 -11.79 -2.16
CA LEU A 46 20.51 -11.65 -3.53
C LEU A 46 19.42 -10.58 -3.62
N VAL A 47 19.47 -9.74 -4.65
CA VAL A 47 18.52 -8.64 -4.87
C VAL A 47 17.90 -8.76 -6.25
N PHE A 48 16.56 -8.68 -6.31
CA PHE A 48 15.78 -8.74 -7.56
C PHE A 48 14.96 -7.46 -7.72
N CYS A 49 15.05 -6.81 -8.88
CA CYS A 49 14.21 -5.67 -9.20
C CYS A 49 12.80 -6.17 -9.60
N LEU A 50 11.78 -5.86 -8.80
CA LEU A 50 10.38 -6.21 -9.09
C LEU A 50 9.65 -5.14 -9.91
N SER A 51 10.36 -4.09 -10.33
CA SER A 51 9.82 -3.02 -11.17
C SER A 51 10.08 -3.32 -12.65
N LEU A 52 9.16 -2.92 -13.51
CA LEU A 52 9.42 -2.82 -14.94
C LEU A 52 10.30 -1.60 -15.23
N PRO A 53 11.07 -1.62 -16.33
CA PRO A 53 11.74 -0.41 -16.83
C PRO A 53 10.74 0.72 -17.04
N LEU A 54 11.14 1.96 -16.73
CA LEU A 54 10.25 3.13 -16.86
C LEU A 54 9.92 3.46 -18.33
N ASP A 55 10.77 3.01 -19.25
CA ASP A 55 10.65 3.13 -20.70
C ASP A 55 10.02 1.89 -21.34
N TYR A 56 9.58 0.91 -20.54
CA TYR A 56 8.92 -0.29 -21.05
C TYR A 56 7.60 0.10 -21.75
N PRO A 57 7.34 -0.41 -22.97
CA PRO A 57 6.16 -0.02 -23.74
C PRO A 57 4.87 -0.39 -23.01
N GLY A 58 3.93 0.54 -22.97
CA GLY A 58 2.68 0.43 -22.21
C GLY A 58 2.26 1.76 -21.57
N GLY A 59 3.20 2.68 -21.33
CA GLY A 59 2.91 4.04 -20.85
C GLY A 59 1.87 4.05 -19.73
N ASN A 60 0.75 4.74 -19.98
CA ASN A 60 -0.34 4.89 -19.02
C ASN A 60 -1.55 3.99 -19.32
N LEU A 61 -1.41 2.92 -20.12
CA LEU A 61 -2.53 2.06 -20.52
C LEU A 61 -3.34 1.52 -19.32
N LEU A 62 -2.67 1.19 -18.22
CA LEU A 62 -3.33 0.69 -17.01
C LEU A 62 -3.92 1.81 -16.14
N ASN A 63 -3.44 3.04 -16.28
CA ASN A 63 -3.92 4.20 -15.54
C ASN A 63 -3.54 5.49 -16.28
N GLU A 64 -4.47 6.03 -17.05
CA GLU A 64 -4.26 7.23 -17.89
C GLU A 64 -3.68 8.43 -17.13
N ARG A 65 -3.98 8.54 -15.82
CA ARG A 65 -3.56 9.64 -14.96
C ARG A 65 -2.13 9.52 -14.42
N ARG A 66 -1.45 8.39 -14.65
CA ARG A 66 -0.12 8.12 -14.10
C ARG A 66 0.99 8.74 -14.96
N HIS A 67 1.08 10.06 -15.03
CA HIS A 67 2.15 10.71 -15.80
C HIS A 67 3.53 10.50 -15.16
N PRO A 68 4.61 10.45 -15.95
CA PRO A 68 5.97 10.51 -15.41
C PRO A 68 6.17 11.82 -14.62
N PRO A 69 7.06 11.85 -13.62
CA PRO A 69 7.35 13.05 -12.85
C PRO A 69 7.84 14.19 -13.78
N VAL A 70 7.22 15.36 -13.66
CA VAL A 70 7.63 16.55 -14.40
C VAL A 70 8.73 17.25 -13.61
N LEU A 71 9.96 17.21 -14.12
CA LEU A 71 11.05 18.02 -13.60
C LEU A 71 10.71 19.50 -13.84
N ARG A 72 10.56 20.27 -12.77
CA ARG A 72 10.39 21.73 -12.81
C ARG A 72 11.50 22.37 -11.96
N PRO A 73 12.00 23.56 -12.33
CA PRO A 73 12.84 24.36 -11.45
C PRO A 73 12.11 24.75 -10.18
#